data_AF-A0A379AD47-F1
#
_entry.id   AF-A0A379AD47-F1
#
_cell.length_a   1.000
_cell.length_b   1.000
_cell.length_c   1.000
_cell.angle_alpha   90.00
_cell.angle_beta   90.00
_cell.angle_gamma   90.00
#
_symmetry.space_group_name_H-M   'P 1'
#
loop_
_entity.id
_entity.type
_entity.pdbx_description
1 polymer ?
#
loop_
_entity_poly.entity_id
_entity_poly.type
_entity_poly.pdbx_seq_one_letter_code
_entity_poly.pdbx_strand_id
1 'polypeptide(L)'
;MAELLLGVNIDHIATVRNARGTNYPDPVQAAFIAEQAGADGITVHLREDRRHITDRDVRILRDTIQTRMNLEMAVTDEMIGIACDIQPHFCCLVPEKRQEVTTEGGLDVAGQQEKMNAAVRLLSDAGILVSLFIDADHRQIEAGRGQRRALHRNPYRRLRRSTRGTGA
;
A
#
# COMPACT_ATOMS: atom_id res chain seq x y z
N MET A 1 -16.17 8.84 -19.69
CA MET A 1 -15.75 7.73 -18.80
C MET A 1 -14.58 8.24 -17.98
N ALA A 2 -14.51 7.91 -16.68
CA ALA A 2 -13.30 8.17 -15.91
C ALA A 2 -12.16 7.31 -16.47
N GLU A 3 -10.98 7.91 -16.61
CA GLU A 3 -9.78 7.24 -17.10
C GLU A 3 -9.30 6.21 -16.07
N LEU A 4 -8.89 5.02 -16.54
CA LEU A 4 -8.34 3.96 -15.69
C LEU A 4 -6.84 4.21 -15.49
N LEU A 5 -6.36 4.08 -14.26
CA LEU A 5 -4.97 4.30 -13.89
C LEU A 5 -4.29 2.98 -13.49
N LEU A 6 -3.00 2.84 -13.82
CA LEU A 6 -2.15 1.71 -13.45
C LEU A 6 -1.07 2.14 -12.44
N GLY A 7 -1.17 1.64 -11.21
CA GLY A 7 -0.09 1.70 -10.23
C GLY A 7 0.77 0.42 -10.27
N VAL A 8 2.09 0.55 -10.45
CA VAL A 8 2.99 -0.61 -10.50
C VAL A 8 3.69 -0.77 -9.16
N ASN A 9 3.46 -1.91 -8.48
CA ASN A 9 4.19 -2.27 -7.27
C ASN A 9 5.54 -2.91 -7.64
N ILE A 10 6.63 -2.41 -7.05
CA ILE A 10 8.02 -2.83 -7.35
C ILE A 10 8.72 -3.57 -6.19
N ASP A 11 7.99 -3.98 -5.15
CA ASP A 11 8.53 -4.65 -3.95
C ASP A 11 9.32 -5.92 -4.27
N HIS A 12 8.86 -6.68 -5.26
CA HIS A 12 9.49 -7.94 -5.63
C HIS A 12 10.81 -7.76 -6.37
N ILE A 13 11.11 -6.57 -6.90
CA ILE A 13 12.44 -6.26 -7.42
C ILE A 13 13.43 -6.13 -6.27
N ALA A 14 13.04 -5.45 -5.19
CA ALA A 14 13.83 -5.39 -3.97
C ALA A 14 13.97 -6.78 -3.31
N THR A 15 12.95 -7.65 -3.43
CA THR A 15 13.05 -9.04 -2.96
C THR A 15 14.18 -9.79 -3.68
N VAL A 16 14.27 -9.68 -5.01
CA VAL A 16 15.34 -10.32 -5.80
C VAL A 16 16.70 -9.75 -5.42
N ARG A 17 16.81 -8.42 -5.27
CA ARG A 17 18.04 -7.76 -4.81
C ARG A 17 18.50 -8.28 -3.45
N ASN A 18 17.60 -8.29 -2.48
CA ASN A 18 17.90 -8.64 -1.09
C ASN A 18 18.26 -10.11 -0.93
N ALA A 19 17.74 -11.00 -1.80
CA ALA A 19 18.11 -12.41 -1.80
C ALA A 19 19.62 -12.64 -2.02
N ARG A 20 20.33 -11.69 -2.62
CA ARG A 20 21.78 -11.78 -2.85
C ARG A 20 22.62 -10.76 -2.08
N GLY A 21 21.98 -9.76 -1.46
CA GLY A 21 22.67 -8.68 -0.74
C GLY A 21 23.46 -7.74 -1.66
N THR A 22 23.07 -7.68 -2.93
CA THR A 22 23.67 -6.80 -3.95
C THR A 22 22.92 -5.48 -4.07
N ASN A 23 23.44 -4.54 -4.85
CA ASN A 23 22.72 -3.29 -5.17
C ASN A 23 21.81 -3.42 -6.39
N TYR A 24 21.72 -4.62 -6.99
CA TYR A 24 20.93 -4.89 -8.19
C TYR A 24 20.09 -6.17 -8.03
N PRO A 25 18.94 -6.25 -8.72
CA PRO A 25 18.29 -5.17 -9.48
C PRO A 25 17.83 -4.01 -8.56
N ASP A 26 18.00 -2.75 -8.98
CA ASP A 26 17.64 -1.59 -8.16
C ASP A 26 16.15 -1.22 -8.39
N PRO A 27 15.29 -1.18 -7.34
CA PRO A 27 13.90 -0.75 -7.46
C PRO A 27 13.75 0.64 -8.08
N VAL A 28 14.70 1.56 -7.85
CA VAL A 28 14.66 2.91 -8.43
C VAL A 28 14.74 2.86 -9.95
N GLN A 29 15.62 2.03 -10.50
CA GLN A 29 15.73 1.83 -11.95
C GLN A 29 14.43 1.24 -12.51
N ALA A 30 13.82 0.31 -11.80
CA ALA A 30 12.58 -0.31 -12.23
C ALA A 30 11.38 0.64 -12.22
N ALA A 31 11.31 1.55 -11.23
CA ALA A 31 10.30 2.60 -11.19
C ALA A 31 10.36 3.45 -12.47
N PHE A 32 11.55 3.90 -12.85
CA PHE A 32 11.75 4.67 -14.08
C PHE A 32 11.29 3.92 -15.34
N ILE A 33 11.64 2.62 -15.46
CA ILE A 33 11.20 1.79 -16.58
C ILE A 33 9.66 1.67 -16.60
N ALA A 34 9.04 1.46 -15.43
CA ALA A 34 7.59 1.34 -15.33
C ALA A 34 6.87 2.64 -15.74
N GLU A 35 7.36 3.80 -15.30
CA GLU A 35 6.81 5.10 -15.71
C GLU A 35 6.93 5.32 -17.22
N GLN A 36 8.10 5.02 -17.82
CA GLN A 36 8.27 5.13 -19.27
C GLN A 36 7.41 4.14 -20.07
N ALA A 37 7.05 3.01 -19.46
CA ALA A 37 6.15 2.02 -20.05
C ALA A 37 4.65 2.35 -19.85
N GLY A 38 4.32 3.49 -19.22
CA GLY A 38 2.95 3.97 -19.06
C GLY A 38 2.32 3.74 -17.69
N ALA A 39 3.11 3.49 -16.63
CA ALA A 39 2.58 3.50 -15.27
C ALA A 39 2.16 4.92 -14.86
N ASP A 40 1.00 5.03 -14.21
CA ASP A 40 0.44 6.29 -13.71
C ASP A 40 0.90 6.63 -12.28
N GLY A 41 1.61 5.69 -11.66
CA GLY A 41 2.13 5.76 -10.30
C GLY A 41 2.97 4.54 -9.94
N ILE A 42 3.81 4.72 -8.93
CA ILE A 42 4.68 3.68 -8.38
C ILE A 42 4.24 3.36 -6.96
N THR A 43 3.99 2.08 -6.70
CA THR A 43 3.64 1.57 -5.36
C THR A 43 4.85 0.88 -4.74
N VAL A 44 5.11 1.16 -3.47
CA VAL A 44 6.08 0.43 -2.65
C VAL A 44 5.53 0.19 -1.27
N HIS A 45 5.76 -1.00 -0.71
CA HIS A 45 5.45 -1.34 0.68
C HIS A 45 6.72 -1.31 1.53
N LEU A 46 6.87 -0.24 2.30
CA LEU A 46 7.90 -0.19 3.35
C LEU A 46 7.36 -0.94 4.57
N ARG A 47 7.90 -2.13 4.81
CA ARG A 47 7.54 -2.97 5.96
C ARG A 47 8.31 -2.55 7.20
N GLU A 48 7.75 -2.79 8.39
CA GLU A 48 8.46 -2.57 9.68
C GLU A 48 9.79 -3.36 9.73
N ASP A 49 9.80 -4.57 9.17
CA ASP A 49 10.97 -5.46 9.13
C ASP A 49 11.92 -5.23 7.94
N ARG A 50 11.61 -4.27 7.05
CA ARG A 50 12.41 -3.92 5.85
C ARG A 50 12.75 -5.15 4.98
N ARG A 51 11.84 -6.12 4.90
CA ARG A 51 12.09 -7.40 4.21
C ARG A 51 12.50 -7.24 2.74
N HIS A 52 11.93 -6.26 2.04
CA HIS A 52 12.22 -5.97 0.63
C HIS A 52 12.61 -4.50 0.43
N ILE A 53 11.62 -3.61 0.34
CA ILE A 53 11.86 -2.17 0.22
C ILE A 53 12.49 -1.66 1.52
N THR A 54 13.48 -0.79 1.36
CA THR A 54 14.22 -0.16 2.45
C THR A 54 13.96 1.34 2.51
N ASP A 55 14.31 1.96 3.63
CA ASP A 55 14.22 3.41 3.83
C ASP A 55 15.01 4.19 2.76
N ARG A 56 16.14 3.65 2.28
CA ARG A 56 16.93 4.21 1.16
C ARG A 56 16.12 4.24 -0.12
N ASP A 57 15.43 3.15 -0.43
CA ASP A 57 14.66 3.02 -1.67
C ASP A 57 13.52 4.04 -1.68
N VAL A 58 12.79 4.17 -0.58
CA VAL A 58 11.69 5.13 -0.43
C VAL A 58 12.16 6.56 -0.62
N ARG A 59 13.27 6.97 0.02
CA ARG A 59 13.81 8.33 -0.11
C ARG A 59 14.19 8.65 -1.55
N ILE A 60 14.96 7.78 -2.20
CA ILE A 60 15.40 8.03 -3.58
C ILE A 60 14.22 8.00 -4.54
N LEU A 61 13.28 7.07 -4.38
CA LEU A 61 12.07 7.05 -5.20
C LEU A 61 11.31 8.36 -5.07
N ARG A 62 11.14 8.90 -3.85
CA ARG A 62 10.44 10.17 -3.66
C ARG A 62 11.06 11.32 -4.45
N ASP A 63 12.39 11.34 -4.53
CA ASP A 63 13.16 12.38 -5.22
C ASP A 63 13.23 12.18 -6.75
N THR A 64 12.98 10.97 -7.25
CA THR A 64 13.29 10.60 -8.65
C THR A 64 12.09 10.23 -9.51
N ILE A 65 11.01 9.69 -8.94
CA ILE A 65 9.81 9.35 -9.73
C ILE A 65 9.20 10.60 -10.34
N GLN A 66 8.66 10.48 -11.56
CA GLN A 66 8.03 11.60 -12.27
C GLN A 66 6.50 11.59 -12.16
N THR A 67 5.94 10.48 -11.68
CA THR A 67 4.50 10.30 -11.45
C THR A 67 4.18 10.38 -9.95
N ARG A 68 3.19 9.60 -9.47
CA ARG A 68 2.70 9.63 -8.09
C ARG A 68 3.25 8.45 -7.31
N MET A 69 3.73 8.72 -6.10
CA MET A 69 4.11 7.69 -5.14
C MET A 69 2.89 7.21 -4.37
N ASN A 70 2.70 5.89 -4.30
CA ASN A 70 1.80 5.23 -3.35
C ASN A 70 2.62 4.43 -2.34
N LEU A 71 2.68 4.91 -1.10
CA LEU A 71 3.41 4.25 -0.02
C LEU A 71 2.48 3.34 0.77
N GLU A 72 2.65 2.03 0.64
CA GLU A 72 2.03 1.03 1.50
C GLU A 72 2.80 0.91 2.81
N MET A 73 2.09 0.85 3.94
CA MET A 73 2.69 0.71 5.27
C MET A 73 1.71 0.21 6.34
N ALA A 74 2.25 -0.34 7.42
CA ALA A 74 1.50 -0.64 8.65
C ALA A 74 1.05 0.64 9.39
N VAL A 75 0.03 0.51 10.25
CA VAL A 75 -0.46 1.61 11.09
C VAL A 75 0.30 1.63 12.42
N THR A 76 1.52 2.16 12.40
CA THR A 76 2.37 2.38 13.58
C THR A 76 2.92 3.80 13.59
N ASP A 77 3.29 4.30 14.78
CA ASP A 77 3.79 5.66 14.95
C ASP A 77 5.08 5.91 14.15
N GLU A 78 5.98 4.92 14.10
CA GLU A 78 7.21 4.97 13.29
C GLU A 78 6.87 5.16 11.80
N MET A 79 5.99 4.33 11.27
CA MET A 79 5.64 4.34 9.84
C MET A 79 4.88 5.62 9.46
N ILE A 80 3.99 6.10 10.33
CA ILE A 80 3.30 7.38 10.14
C ILE A 80 4.30 8.53 10.14
N GLY A 81 5.28 8.54 11.05
CA GLY A 81 6.35 9.53 11.06
C GLY A 81 7.14 9.54 9.74
N ILE A 82 7.55 8.35 9.28
CA ILE A 82 8.24 8.20 7.99
C ILE A 82 7.38 8.73 6.83
N ALA A 83 6.10 8.39 6.77
CA ALA A 83 5.22 8.87 5.70
C ALA A 83 5.04 10.40 5.73
N CYS A 84 4.88 10.99 6.92
CA CYS A 84 4.80 12.45 7.08
C CYS A 84 6.09 13.16 6.66
N ASP A 85 7.25 12.56 6.89
CA ASP A 85 8.54 13.11 6.45
C ASP A 85 8.75 12.96 4.93
N ILE A 86 8.36 11.81 4.36
CA ILE A 86 8.50 11.52 2.92
C ILE A 86 7.47 12.26 2.07
N GLN A 87 6.29 12.54 2.63
CA GLN A 87 5.14 13.15 1.93
C GLN A 87 4.85 12.50 0.57
N PRO A 88 4.49 11.19 0.54
CA PRO A 88 4.05 10.55 -0.68
C PRO A 88 2.70 11.14 -1.13
N HIS A 89 2.36 10.97 -2.41
CA HIS A 89 1.07 11.45 -2.91
C HIS A 89 -0.09 10.65 -2.31
N PHE A 90 0.09 9.33 -2.24
CA PHE A 90 -0.83 8.41 -1.62
C PHE A 90 -0.15 7.60 -0.53
N CYS A 91 -0.91 7.24 0.49
CA CYS A 91 -0.51 6.24 1.47
C CYS A 91 -1.62 5.21 1.65
N CYS A 92 -1.28 3.94 1.48
CA CYS A 92 -2.20 2.83 1.63
C CYS A 92 -1.89 2.08 2.93
N LEU A 93 -2.84 2.12 3.87
CA LEU A 93 -2.71 1.41 5.14
C LEU A 93 -3.04 -0.07 4.94
N VAL A 94 -2.06 -0.92 5.22
CA VAL A 94 -2.12 -2.37 5.07
C VAL A 94 -1.89 -3.07 6.42
N PRO A 95 -2.49 -4.25 6.65
CA PRO A 95 -2.22 -4.98 7.89
C PRO A 95 -0.87 -5.71 7.80
N GLU A 96 -0.05 -5.61 8.85
CA GLU A 96 1.20 -6.39 8.95
C GLU A 96 1.19 -7.37 10.12
N LYS A 97 0.50 -7.05 11.21
CA LYS A 97 0.41 -7.90 12.40
C LYS A 97 -0.89 -8.70 12.37
N ARG A 98 -0.86 -9.94 12.88
CA ARG A 98 -2.03 -10.85 12.90
C ARG A 98 -3.27 -10.23 13.55
N GLN A 99 -3.09 -9.35 14.53
CA GLN A 99 -4.16 -8.64 15.24
C GLN A 99 -4.87 -7.60 14.36
N GLU A 100 -4.25 -7.18 13.26
CA GLU A 100 -4.76 -6.15 12.35
C GLU A 100 -5.46 -6.76 11.13
N VAL A 101 -5.31 -8.08 10.94
CA VAL A 101 -5.85 -8.81 9.80
C VAL A 101 -7.24 -9.32 10.13
N THR A 102 -8.19 -9.15 9.21
CA THR A 102 -9.42 -9.93 9.20
C THR A 102 -9.15 -11.42 8.92
N THR A 103 -10.20 -12.24 8.87
CA THR A 103 -10.08 -13.63 8.40
C THR A 103 -9.54 -13.74 6.96
N GLU A 104 -9.76 -12.72 6.12
CA GLU A 104 -9.49 -12.78 4.69
C GLU A 104 -8.21 -12.06 4.24
N GLY A 105 -7.58 -11.28 5.12
CA GLY A 105 -6.29 -10.63 4.82
C GLY A 105 -6.33 -9.10 4.85
N GLY A 106 -7.52 -8.49 4.81
CA GLY A 106 -7.68 -7.04 4.89
C GLY A 106 -7.49 -6.47 6.29
N LEU A 107 -7.40 -5.15 6.36
CA LEU A 107 -7.32 -4.39 7.61
C LEU A 107 -8.67 -4.42 8.33
N ASP A 108 -8.69 -4.74 9.63
CA ASP A 108 -9.90 -4.63 10.47
C ASP A 108 -10.15 -3.19 10.92
N VAL A 109 -10.68 -2.37 10.01
CA VAL A 109 -11.06 -0.97 10.27
C VAL A 109 -12.23 -0.88 11.24
N ALA A 110 -13.21 -1.78 11.09
CA ALA A 110 -14.41 -1.79 11.94
C ALA A 110 -14.08 -2.04 13.42
N GLY A 111 -13.10 -2.90 13.72
CA GLY A 111 -12.62 -3.17 15.08
C GLY A 111 -11.62 -2.13 15.62
N GLN A 112 -11.02 -1.30 14.77
CA GLN A 112 -9.94 -0.36 15.14
C GLN A 112 -10.24 1.09 14.75
N GLN A 113 -11.50 1.52 14.80
CA GLN A 113 -11.93 2.82 14.27
C GLN A 113 -11.17 4.01 14.85
N GLU A 114 -10.92 4.05 16.17
CA GLU A 114 -10.19 5.16 16.80
C GLU A 114 -8.75 5.26 16.28
N LYS A 115 -8.03 4.12 16.24
CA LYS A 115 -6.67 4.04 15.68
C LYS A 115 -6.64 4.47 14.22
N MET A 116 -7.59 4.01 13.41
CA MET A 116 -7.68 4.36 11.99
C MET A 116 -7.99 5.85 11.78
N ASN A 117 -8.95 6.40 12.54
CA ASN A 117 -9.29 7.82 12.48
C ASN A 117 -8.07 8.70 12.81
N ALA A 118 -7.30 8.33 13.83
CA ALA A 118 -6.10 9.05 14.22
C ALA A 118 -5.04 9.01 13.10
N ALA A 119 -4.75 7.83 12.55
CA ALA A 119 -3.76 7.67 11.48
C ALA A 119 -4.17 8.41 10.19
N VAL A 120 -5.42 8.26 9.75
CA VAL A 120 -5.95 8.94 8.56
C VAL A 120 -5.89 10.45 8.74
N ARG A 121 -6.19 10.97 9.94
CA ARG A 121 -6.12 12.39 10.24
C ARG A 121 -4.69 12.92 10.14
N LEU A 122 -3.72 12.28 10.79
CA LEU A 122 -2.31 12.71 10.75
C LEU A 122 -1.77 12.78 9.31
N LEU A 123 -2.02 11.73 8.52
CA LEU A 123 -1.59 11.68 7.12
C LEU A 123 -2.30 12.73 6.27
N SER A 124 -3.60 12.91 6.46
CA SER A 124 -4.39 13.92 5.74
C SER A 124 -3.96 15.35 6.08
N ASP A 125 -3.63 15.61 7.35
CA ASP A 125 -3.14 16.92 7.81
C ASP A 125 -1.75 17.23 7.22
N ALA A 126 -0.95 16.21 6.89
CA ALA A 126 0.30 16.31 6.13
C ALA A 126 0.11 16.40 4.60
N GLY A 127 -1.14 16.43 4.10
CA GLY A 127 -1.45 16.54 2.67
C GLY A 127 -1.42 15.22 1.89
N ILE A 128 -1.36 14.07 2.58
CA ILE A 128 -1.27 12.75 1.96
C ILE A 128 -2.69 12.20 1.71
N LEU A 129 -2.94 11.65 0.52
CA LEU A 129 -4.20 10.99 0.19
C LEU A 129 -4.20 9.55 0.70
N VAL A 130 -5.12 9.22 1.61
CA VAL A 130 -5.10 7.91 2.28
C VAL A 130 -6.01 6.91 1.57
N SER A 131 -5.56 5.66 1.48
CA SER A 131 -6.37 4.49 1.13
C SER A 131 -6.26 3.41 2.20
N LEU A 132 -7.28 2.56 2.30
CA LEU A 132 -7.31 1.46 3.26
C LEU A 132 -7.39 0.14 2.50
N PHE A 133 -6.49 -0.79 2.79
CA PHE A 133 -6.53 -2.13 2.24
C PHE A 133 -7.51 -2.99 3.04
N ILE A 134 -8.78 -3.01 2.60
CA ILE A 134 -9.87 -3.73 3.26
C ILE A 134 -10.46 -4.81 2.35
N ASP A 135 -11.12 -5.79 2.97
CA ASP A 135 -11.87 -6.80 2.23
C ASP A 135 -13.13 -6.22 1.59
N ALA A 136 -13.71 -6.97 0.65
CA ALA A 136 -15.01 -6.72 0.06
C ALA A 136 -16.16 -7.09 1.03
N ASP A 137 -16.06 -6.63 2.28
CA ASP A 137 -17.04 -6.81 3.34
C ASP A 137 -17.79 -5.49 3.61
N HIS A 138 -19.10 -5.56 3.73
CA HIS A 138 -19.93 -4.37 3.94
C HIS A 138 -19.58 -3.62 5.23
N ARG A 139 -19.25 -4.34 6.32
CA ARG A 139 -18.88 -3.73 7.60
C ARG A 139 -17.57 -2.95 7.49
N GLN A 140 -16.55 -3.54 6.85
CA GLN A 140 -15.28 -2.86 6.60
C GLN A 140 -15.42 -1.68 5.64
N ILE A 141 -16.25 -1.81 4.59
CA ILE A 141 -16.50 -0.75 3.63
C ILE A 141 -17.18 0.47 4.29
N GLU A 142 -18.20 0.25 5.12
CA GLU A 142 -18.88 1.35 5.81
C GLU A 142 -17.97 1.99 6.87
N ALA A 143 -17.18 1.18 7.60
CA ALA A 143 -16.18 1.71 8.53
C ALA A 143 -15.11 2.56 7.82
N GLY A 144 -14.65 2.12 6.64
CA GLY A 144 -13.71 2.85 5.79
C GLY A 144 -14.30 4.16 5.23
N ARG A 145 -15.57 4.17 4.83
CA ARG A 145 -16.28 5.39 4.39
C ARG A 145 -16.40 6.43 5.49
N GLY A 146 -16.56 5.98 6.75
CA GLY A 146 -16.58 6.85 7.92
C GLY A 146 -15.28 7.63 8.11
N GLN A 147 -14.17 7.13 7.55
CA GLN A 147 -12.88 7.83 7.49
C GLN A 147 -12.98 8.90 6.41
N ARG A 148 -13.49 10.09 6.77
CA ARG A 148 -13.91 11.21 5.87
C ARG A 148 -12.90 11.69 4.82
N ARG A 149 -11.69 11.12 4.72
CA ARG A 149 -10.65 11.44 3.72
C ARG A 149 -9.92 10.22 3.12
N ALA A 150 -10.32 8.99 3.45
CA ALA A 150 -9.72 7.79 2.88
C ALA A 150 -10.60 7.22 1.76
N LEU A 151 -10.24 7.44 0.50
CA LEU A 151 -11.00 6.86 -0.62
C LEU A 151 -10.08 6.49 -1.79
N HIS A 152 -9.36 5.40 -1.61
CA HIS A 152 -9.05 4.49 -2.71
C HIS A 152 -9.31 3.05 -2.26
N ARG A 153 -10.13 2.31 -3.02
CA ARG A 153 -10.39 0.88 -2.82
C ARG A 153 -9.42 0.10 -3.69
N ASN A 154 -8.77 -0.92 -3.13
CA ASN A 154 -7.94 -1.82 -3.93
C ASN A 154 -8.84 -2.82 -4.69
N PRO A 155 -8.83 -2.86 -6.05
CA PRO A 155 -9.63 -3.80 -6.83
C PRO A 155 -9.00 -5.19 -6.99
N TYR A 156 -7.77 -5.42 -6.51
CA TYR A 156 -7.02 -6.64 -6.77
C TYR A 156 -7.26 -7.72 -5.71
N ARG A 157 -8.41 -8.43 -5.79
CA ARG A 157 -8.53 -9.77 -5.21
C ARG A 157 -8.75 -10.82 -6.28
N ARG A 158 -7.95 -11.89 -6.17
CA ARG A 158 -8.17 -13.15 -6.88
C ARG A 158 -9.44 -13.80 -6.34
N LEU A 159 -10.52 -13.77 -7.11
CA LEU A 159 -11.70 -14.62 -6.88
C LEU A 159 -11.23 -16.08 -6.80
N ARG A 160 -11.25 -16.68 -5.61
CA ARG A 160 -11.12 -18.14 -5.50
C ARG A 160 -12.35 -18.75 -6.17
N ARG A 161 -12.17 -19.37 -7.34
CA ARG A 161 -13.22 -20.22 -7.92
C ARG A 161 -13.58 -21.29 -6.90
N SER A 162 -14.84 -21.33 -6.50
CA SER A 162 -15.40 -22.45 -5.75
C SER A 162 -15.26 -23.71 -6.61
N THR A 163 -14.37 -24.62 -6.24
CA THR A 163 -14.41 -25.98 -6.74
C THR A 163 -15.56 -26.70 -6.06
N ARG A 164 -16.79 -26.48 -6.53
CA ARG A 164 -17.84 -27.50 -6.38
C ARG A 164 -17.48 -28.63 -7.33
N GLY A 165 -16.66 -29.55 -6.84
CA GLY A 165 -16.49 -30.86 -7.45
C GLY A 165 -17.83 -31.59 -7.34
N THR A 166 -18.44 -31.84 -8.49
CA THR A 166 -19.55 -32.76 -8.68
C THR A 166 -19.13 -34.14 -8.18
N GLY A 167 -19.78 -34.63 -7.14
CA GLY A 167 -19.76 -36.05 -6.81
C GLY A 167 -20.46 -36.82 -7.93
N ALA A 168 -19.75 -37.78 -8.50
CA ALA A 168 -20.32 -38.94 -9.15
C ALA A 168 -20.17 -40.13 -8.19
#